data_AF-A0L6U5-F1
#
_entry.id   AF-A0L6U5-F1
#
_cell.length_a   1.000
_cell.length_b   1.000
_cell.length_c   1.000
_cell.angle_alpha   90.00
_cell.angle_beta   90.00
_cell.angle_gamma   90.00
#
_symmetry.space_group_name_H-M   'P 1'
#
loop_
_entity.id
_entity.type
_entity.pdbx_description
1 polymer ?
#
loop_
_entity_poly.entity_id
_entity_poly.type
_entity_poly.pdbx_seq_one_letter_code
_entity_poly.pdbx_strand_id
1 'polypeptide(L)'
;MEAASNSRAAARTTPLRGIVHAHSNHSFDGTLSYAQLRTLLLGEGLHFACMTEHIEGLDQAKVEAIIQQCHDHSDAAFLFIPGIEMDCFTIAFLGISPCAIDFTSNAQIAQSLHPHAAMLILTHPIKARFNPAPPWQQWCDGVEILNSRHDGRHGVRPQSLQLWQTIQAQRPNVVPLAALDLHRVGDLQPVIMQLPPGPLTPAWVLSQLKQGAGVPMLNGQALLKRPPMAQHLARLRIGVMDLAHHCHHWLTERGVRLPKGLKRMLRRWLEGKA
;
A
#
# COMPACT_ATOMS: atom_id res chain seq x y z
N MET A 1 -14.39 -10.44 -29.31
CA MET A 1 -14.19 -9.63 -28.08
C MET A 1 -13.00 -8.73 -28.35
N GLU A 2 -13.28 -7.44 -28.54
CA GLU A 2 -12.30 -6.42 -28.92
C GLU A 2 -11.20 -6.30 -27.86
N ALA A 3 -9.96 -6.53 -28.28
CA ALA A 3 -8.79 -6.09 -27.54
C ALA A 3 -8.86 -4.57 -27.42
N ALA A 4 -9.07 -4.08 -26.20
CA ALA A 4 -9.12 -2.67 -25.88
C ALA A 4 -7.93 -1.95 -26.52
N SER A 5 -8.26 -0.90 -27.26
CA SER A 5 -7.36 0.07 -27.87
C SER A 5 -6.27 0.49 -26.87
N ASN A 6 -5.09 -0.12 -26.98
CA ASN A 6 -3.83 0.41 -26.49
C ASN A 6 -3.53 1.71 -27.26
N SER A 7 -4.24 2.79 -26.93
CA SER A 7 -3.78 4.12 -27.31
C SER A 7 -2.38 4.27 -26.71
N ARG A 8 -1.38 4.48 -27.56
CA ARG A 8 0.00 4.68 -27.11
C ARG A 8 0.04 5.98 -26.32
N ALA A 9 -0.17 5.90 -25.01
CA ALA A 9 0.08 7.03 -24.12
C ALA A 9 1.52 7.51 -24.37
N ALA A 10 1.67 8.80 -24.68
CA ALA A 10 2.98 9.38 -24.91
C ALA A 10 3.86 9.15 -23.67
N ALA A 11 5.11 8.73 -23.90
CA ALA A 11 6.05 8.53 -22.81
C ALA A 11 6.32 9.88 -22.12
N ARG A 12 6.24 9.90 -20.79
CA ARG A 12 6.60 11.08 -20.00
C ARG A 12 8.12 11.14 -19.88
N THR A 13 8.67 12.35 -19.91
CA THR A 13 10.12 12.61 -19.81
C THR A 13 10.58 12.80 -18.35
N THR A 14 9.64 13.00 -17.43
CA THR A 14 9.89 13.12 -15.99
C THR A 14 9.57 11.82 -15.24
N PRO A 15 10.20 11.55 -14.09
CA PRO A 15 9.85 10.41 -13.24
C PRO A 15 8.37 10.39 -12.89
N LEU A 16 7.76 9.19 -12.89
CA LEU A 16 6.40 9.03 -12.40
C LEU A 16 6.41 8.89 -10.88
N ARG A 17 5.39 9.44 -10.25
CA ARG A 17 5.19 9.46 -8.81
C ARG A 17 3.81 8.91 -8.53
N GLY A 18 3.67 7.98 -7.61
CA GLY A 18 2.36 7.44 -7.27
C GLY A 18 2.36 6.79 -5.90
N ILE A 19 1.18 6.37 -5.48
CA ILE A 19 1.00 5.65 -4.21
C ILE A 19 0.59 4.22 -4.51
N VAL A 20 1.01 3.33 -3.62
CA VAL A 20 0.55 1.95 -3.58
C VAL A 20 -0.29 1.82 -2.32
N HIS A 21 -1.40 1.08 -2.41
CA HIS A 21 -2.34 0.84 -1.32
C HIS A 21 -3.20 2.08 -0.98
N ALA A 22 -4.37 2.14 -1.60
CA ALA A 22 -5.38 3.17 -1.38
C ALA A 22 -6.78 2.57 -1.52
N HIS A 23 -7.71 3.11 -0.75
CA HIS A 23 -9.09 2.67 -0.65
C HIS A 23 -10.03 3.80 -1.00
N SER A 24 -11.11 3.48 -1.70
CA SER A 24 -12.20 4.41 -1.98
C SER A 24 -13.43 4.07 -1.13
N ASN A 25 -14.52 4.79 -1.35
CA ASN A 25 -15.82 4.47 -0.78
C ASN A 25 -16.45 3.17 -1.34
N HIS A 26 -15.74 2.42 -2.19
CA HIS A 26 -16.09 1.04 -2.54
C HIS A 26 -15.63 0.03 -1.49
N SER A 27 -14.57 0.34 -0.73
CA SER A 27 -14.21 -0.36 0.50
C SER A 27 -15.12 0.06 1.66
N PHE A 28 -15.30 -0.81 2.66
CA PHE A 28 -16.21 -0.55 3.78
C PHE A 28 -15.75 0.59 4.71
N ASP A 29 -14.47 0.96 4.67
CA ASP A 29 -13.87 1.98 5.54
C ASP A 29 -13.15 3.11 4.79
N GLY A 30 -13.17 3.09 3.45
CA GLY A 30 -12.75 4.23 2.64
C GLY A 30 -13.85 5.30 2.57
N THR A 31 -13.44 6.56 2.50
CA THR A 31 -14.35 7.72 2.63
C THR A 31 -14.40 8.62 1.40
N LEU A 32 -13.53 8.37 0.42
CA LEU A 32 -13.37 9.20 -0.76
C LEU A 32 -13.83 8.45 -2.00
N SER A 33 -14.62 9.09 -2.85
CA SER A 33 -14.90 8.60 -4.20
C SER A 33 -13.65 8.65 -5.09
N TYR A 34 -13.65 7.91 -6.20
CA TYR A 34 -12.60 7.97 -7.22
C TYR A 34 -12.34 9.38 -7.75
N ALA A 35 -13.39 10.18 -7.99
CA ALA A 35 -13.26 11.57 -8.41
C ALA A 35 -12.57 12.45 -7.35
N GLN A 36 -12.90 12.27 -6.07
CA GLN A 36 -12.25 12.98 -4.96
C GLN A 36 -10.80 12.55 -4.77
N LEU A 37 -10.52 11.25 -4.83
CA LEU A 37 -9.16 10.69 -4.80
C LEU A 37 -8.32 11.26 -5.94
N ARG A 38 -8.86 11.28 -7.16
CA ARG A 38 -8.15 11.82 -8.33
C ARG A 38 -7.77 13.27 -8.11
N THR A 39 -8.72 14.09 -7.66
CA THR A 39 -8.50 15.51 -7.38
C THR A 39 -7.43 15.70 -6.31
N LEU A 40 -7.53 14.95 -5.21
CA LEU A 40 -6.56 14.99 -4.11
C LEU A 40 -5.14 14.63 -4.59
N LEU A 41 -5.00 13.48 -5.26
CA LEU A 41 -3.69 12.94 -5.62
C LEU A 41 -3.03 13.71 -6.77
N LEU A 42 -3.80 14.25 -7.71
CA LEU A 42 -3.29 15.22 -8.69
C LEU A 42 -2.80 16.50 -8.02
N GLY A 43 -3.52 17.01 -7.01
CA GLY A 43 -3.10 18.16 -6.21
C GLY A 43 -1.74 17.97 -5.53
N GLU A 44 -1.41 16.72 -5.17
CA GLU A 44 -0.12 16.32 -4.61
C GLU A 44 0.99 16.06 -5.67
N GLY A 45 0.67 16.27 -6.95
CA GLY A 45 1.58 16.02 -8.07
C GLY A 45 1.88 14.54 -8.29
N LEU A 46 0.92 13.67 -7.97
CA LEU A 46 0.98 12.24 -8.27
C LEU A 46 0.38 11.94 -9.65
N HIS A 47 0.83 10.84 -10.22
CA HIS A 47 0.49 10.37 -11.56
C HIS A 47 -0.30 9.08 -11.52
N PHE A 48 -0.15 8.26 -10.48
CA PHE A 48 -0.90 7.02 -10.35
C PHE A 48 -1.23 6.66 -8.90
N ALA A 49 -2.24 5.82 -8.74
CA ALA A 49 -2.56 5.14 -7.49
C ALA A 49 -2.95 3.68 -7.77
N CYS A 50 -2.36 2.74 -7.02
CA CYS A 50 -2.83 1.36 -6.96
C CYS A 50 -3.93 1.26 -5.91
N MET A 51 -5.16 1.02 -6.37
CA MET A 51 -6.32 0.78 -5.52
C MET A 51 -6.28 -0.64 -4.96
N THR A 52 -6.80 -0.82 -3.75
CA THR A 52 -6.73 -2.09 -3.01
C THR A 52 -7.97 -2.29 -2.17
N GLU A 53 -9.17 -2.16 -2.76
CA GLU A 53 -10.43 -2.19 -2.00
C GLU A 53 -10.55 -3.51 -1.21
N HIS A 54 -11.05 -3.44 0.03
CA HIS A 54 -11.28 -4.62 0.84
C HIS A 54 -12.31 -5.55 0.20
N ILE A 55 -11.97 -6.83 0.07
CA ILE A 55 -12.87 -7.87 -0.43
C ILE A 55 -14.09 -8.08 0.47
N GLU A 56 -13.96 -7.76 1.76
CA GLU A 56 -14.99 -7.95 2.77
C GLU A 56 -16.26 -7.15 2.43
N GLY A 57 -17.30 -7.85 1.94
CA GLY A 57 -18.58 -7.25 1.54
C GLY A 57 -18.71 -6.96 0.04
N LEU A 58 -17.72 -7.34 -0.76
CA LEU A 58 -17.82 -7.32 -2.22
C LEU A 58 -18.50 -8.58 -2.76
N ASP A 59 -19.17 -8.41 -3.89
CA ASP A 59 -19.63 -9.47 -4.78
C ASP A 59 -19.01 -9.23 -6.17
N GLN A 60 -19.31 -10.13 -7.11
CA GLN A 60 -18.79 -10.05 -8.48
C GLN A 60 -19.08 -8.69 -9.14
N ALA A 61 -20.31 -8.20 -9.03
CA ALA A 61 -20.73 -6.94 -9.65
C ALA A 61 -19.99 -5.74 -9.06
N LYS A 62 -19.71 -5.74 -7.74
CA LYS A 62 -18.92 -4.69 -7.10
C LYS A 62 -17.45 -4.71 -7.52
N VAL A 63 -16.85 -5.89 -7.70
CA VAL A 63 -15.47 -5.99 -8.21
C VAL A 63 -15.38 -5.47 -9.64
N GLU A 64 -16.34 -5.82 -10.49
CA GLU A 64 -16.45 -5.28 -11.85
C GLU A 64 -16.62 -3.75 -11.84
N ALA A 65 -17.45 -3.23 -10.93
CA ALA A 65 -17.61 -1.79 -10.76
C ALA A 65 -16.30 -1.11 -10.35
N ILE A 66 -15.50 -1.70 -9.46
CA ILE A 66 -14.18 -1.17 -9.06
C ILE A 66 -13.23 -1.09 -10.27
N ILE A 67 -13.18 -2.14 -11.08
CA ILE A 67 -12.35 -2.16 -12.31
C ILE A 67 -12.79 -1.04 -13.26
N GLN A 68 -14.10 -0.92 -13.48
CA GLN A 68 -14.66 0.10 -14.36
C GLN A 68 -14.42 1.52 -13.82
N GLN A 69 -14.58 1.76 -12.52
CA GLN A 69 -14.32 3.06 -11.89
C GLN A 69 -12.85 3.48 -12.02
N CYS A 70 -11.91 2.55 -11.89
CA CYS A 70 -10.50 2.81 -12.14
C CYS A 70 -10.28 3.27 -13.59
N HIS A 71 -10.89 2.58 -14.56
CA HIS A 71 -10.80 2.94 -15.97
C HIS A 71 -11.40 4.33 -16.25
N ASP A 72 -12.63 4.58 -15.80
CA ASP A 72 -13.39 5.79 -16.11
C ASP A 72 -12.78 7.07 -15.51
N HIS A 73 -12.01 6.92 -14.43
CA HIS A 73 -11.31 8.03 -13.78
C HIS A 73 -9.82 8.10 -14.13
N SER A 74 -9.35 7.28 -15.08
CA SER A 74 -7.99 7.33 -15.60
C SER A 74 -7.91 8.05 -16.94
N ASP A 75 -6.83 8.78 -17.16
CA ASP A 75 -6.54 9.47 -18.41
C ASP A 75 -5.02 9.68 -18.58
N ALA A 76 -4.62 10.55 -19.51
CA ALA A 76 -3.21 10.86 -19.77
C ALA A 76 -2.51 11.61 -18.62
N ALA A 77 -3.26 12.20 -17.68
CA ALA A 77 -2.72 12.95 -16.55
C ALA A 77 -2.63 12.09 -15.29
N PHE A 78 -3.58 11.18 -15.06
CA PHE A 78 -3.65 10.35 -13.87
C PHE A 78 -4.12 8.93 -14.16
N LEU A 79 -3.59 7.96 -13.43
CA LEU A 79 -3.92 6.54 -13.59
C LEU A 79 -4.31 5.86 -12.28
N PHE A 80 -5.53 5.33 -12.21
CA PHE A 80 -5.91 4.32 -11.23
C PHE A 80 -5.61 2.92 -11.75
N ILE A 81 -5.04 2.09 -10.89
CA ILE A 81 -4.78 0.69 -11.17
C ILE A 81 -5.67 -0.14 -10.25
N PRO A 82 -6.58 -0.96 -10.79
CA PRO A 82 -7.54 -1.71 -9.98
C PRO A 82 -6.83 -2.78 -9.17
N GLY A 83 -7.31 -2.99 -7.94
CA GLY A 83 -6.78 -4.01 -7.07
C GLY A 83 -7.70 -4.26 -5.88
N ILE A 84 -7.47 -5.39 -5.22
CA ILE A 84 -8.30 -5.92 -4.14
C ILE A 84 -7.39 -6.34 -2.99
N GLU A 85 -7.71 -5.88 -1.79
CA GLU A 85 -7.07 -6.34 -0.55
C GLU A 85 -7.88 -7.45 0.10
N MET A 86 -7.17 -8.43 0.63
CA MET A 86 -7.72 -9.47 1.49
C MET A 86 -7.12 -9.34 2.88
N ASP A 87 -7.82 -8.67 3.79
CA ASP A 87 -7.26 -8.33 5.10
C ASP A 87 -6.94 -9.57 5.93
N CYS A 88 -7.79 -10.60 5.82
CA CYS A 88 -7.60 -11.88 6.51
C CYS A 88 -6.27 -12.57 6.18
N PHE A 89 -5.64 -12.25 5.06
CA PHE A 89 -4.35 -12.78 4.62
C PHE A 89 -3.24 -11.73 4.59
N THR A 90 -3.54 -10.46 4.85
CA THR A 90 -2.59 -9.32 4.71
C THR A 90 -1.93 -9.31 3.33
N ILE A 91 -2.75 -9.47 2.28
CA ILE A 91 -2.31 -9.44 0.88
C ILE A 91 -3.16 -8.49 0.06
N ALA A 92 -2.59 -7.93 -0.99
CA ALA A 92 -3.34 -7.24 -2.03
C ALA A 92 -2.93 -7.69 -3.43
N PHE A 93 -3.93 -7.83 -4.30
CA PHE A 93 -3.79 -8.10 -5.72
C PHE A 93 -3.86 -6.79 -6.49
N LEU A 94 -2.85 -6.47 -7.29
CA LEU A 94 -2.79 -5.24 -8.09
C LEU A 94 -2.89 -5.55 -9.58
N GLY A 95 -3.51 -4.63 -10.31
CA GLY A 95 -3.73 -4.75 -11.74
C GLY A 95 -4.66 -5.90 -12.09
N ILE A 96 -5.77 -6.04 -11.35
CA ILE A 96 -6.73 -7.11 -11.62
C ILE A 96 -7.46 -6.85 -12.95
N SER A 97 -7.61 -7.91 -13.74
CA SER A 97 -8.41 -7.92 -14.97
C SER A 97 -9.81 -8.48 -14.71
N PRO A 98 -10.82 -8.18 -15.55
CA PRO A 98 -12.13 -8.81 -15.42
C PRO A 98 -12.03 -10.34 -15.41
N CYS A 99 -12.56 -10.97 -14.37
CA CYS A 99 -12.58 -12.41 -14.19
C CYS A 99 -13.78 -12.83 -13.34
N ALA A 100 -14.14 -14.12 -13.40
CA ALA A 100 -15.10 -14.70 -12.47
C ALA A 100 -14.41 -15.04 -11.15
N ILE A 101 -14.97 -14.60 -10.03
CA ILE A 101 -14.43 -14.80 -8.69
C ILE A 101 -15.27 -15.84 -7.94
N ASP A 102 -14.60 -16.80 -7.33
CA ASP A 102 -15.24 -17.79 -6.47
C ASP A 102 -15.32 -17.28 -5.03
N PHE A 103 -16.50 -16.79 -4.64
CA PHE A 103 -16.81 -16.28 -3.30
C PHE A 103 -17.14 -17.37 -2.27
N THR A 104 -16.89 -18.65 -2.56
CA THR A 104 -17.19 -19.76 -1.64
C THR A 104 -16.36 -19.72 -0.36
N SER A 105 -15.12 -19.22 -0.43
CA SER A 105 -14.25 -19.01 0.74
C SER A 105 -13.14 -18.00 0.42
N ASN A 106 -12.52 -17.43 1.45
CA ASN A 106 -11.37 -16.52 1.25
C ASN A 106 -10.24 -17.17 0.43
N ALA A 107 -9.97 -18.46 0.64
CA ALA A 107 -8.97 -19.18 -0.15
C ALA A 107 -9.35 -19.27 -1.64
N GLN A 108 -10.62 -19.53 -1.95
CA GLN A 108 -11.12 -19.58 -3.33
C GLN A 108 -11.14 -18.19 -3.99
N ILE A 109 -11.43 -17.14 -3.23
CA ILE A 109 -11.31 -15.76 -3.74
C ILE A 109 -9.86 -15.46 -4.12
N ALA A 110 -8.91 -15.74 -3.24
CA ALA A 110 -7.49 -15.54 -3.52
C ALA A 110 -7.01 -16.37 -4.74
N GLN A 111 -7.46 -17.63 -4.83
CA GLN A 111 -7.11 -18.53 -5.94
C GLN A 111 -7.70 -18.08 -7.28
N SER A 112 -8.93 -17.54 -7.29
CA SER A 112 -9.57 -17.03 -8.49
C SER A 112 -9.04 -15.66 -8.93
N LEU A 113 -8.62 -14.79 -7.99
CA LEU A 113 -8.01 -13.49 -8.30
C LEU A 113 -6.57 -13.60 -8.81
N HIS A 114 -5.76 -14.48 -8.21
CA HIS A 114 -4.31 -14.53 -8.45
C HIS A 114 -3.89 -14.62 -9.93
N PRO A 115 -4.49 -15.49 -10.78
CA PRO A 115 -4.12 -15.60 -12.20
C PRO A 115 -4.46 -14.35 -13.02
N HIS A 116 -5.35 -13.50 -12.51
CA HIS A 116 -5.88 -12.32 -13.18
C HIS A 116 -5.26 -11.02 -12.65
N ALA A 117 -4.38 -11.10 -11.67
CA ALA A 117 -3.63 -9.98 -11.11
C ALA A 117 -2.21 -9.92 -11.72
N ALA A 118 -1.71 -8.72 -11.96
CA ALA A 118 -0.34 -8.54 -12.44
C ALA A 118 0.70 -8.70 -11.32
N MET A 119 0.31 -8.36 -10.08
CA MET A 119 1.18 -8.35 -8.93
C MET A 119 0.43 -8.76 -7.65
N LEU A 120 1.04 -9.60 -6.83
CA LEU A 120 0.59 -9.88 -5.46
C LEU A 120 1.55 -9.23 -4.47
N ILE A 121 1.04 -8.48 -3.49
CA ILE A 121 1.87 -7.83 -2.47
C ILE A 121 1.46 -8.26 -1.07
N LEU A 122 2.42 -8.33 -0.15
CA LEU A 122 2.15 -8.44 1.28
C LEU A 122 1.92 -7.03 1.85
N THR A 123 0.72 -6.79 2.38
CA THR A 123 0.32 -5.49 2.95
C THR A 123 0.66 -5.41 4.43
N HIS A 124 0.97 -4.19 4.92
CA HIS A 124 1.20 -3.82 6.33
C HIS A 124 1.63 -4.97 7.26
N PRO A 125 2.84 -5.56 7.08
CA PRO A 125 3.23 -6.81 7.74
C PRO A 125 3.09 -6.86 9.25
N ILE A 126 3.08 -5.70 9.92
CA ILE A 126 2.81 -5.59 11.36
C ILE A 126 1.46 -6.21 11.77
N LYS A 127 0.41 -6.17 10.93
CA LYS A 127 -0.88 -6.82 11.24
C LYS A 127 -0.74 -8.35 11.33
N ALA A 128 0.09 -8.94 10.47
CA ALA A 128 0.46 -10.35 10.53
C ALA A 128 1.62 -10.65 11.48
N ARG A 129 2.01 -9.71 12.35
CA ARG A 129 3.19 -9.83 13.24
C ARG A 129 4.47 -10.22 12.50
N PHE A 130 4.61 -9.74 11.26
CA PHE A 130 5.71 -10.04 10.35
C PHE A 130 5.86 -11.53 10.01
N ASN A 131 4.78 -12.31 10.14
CA ASN A 131 4.73 -13.73 9.82
C ASN A 131 3.47 -14.06 9.01
N PRO A 132 3.40 -13.60 7.75
CA PRO A 132 2.24 -13.84 6.89
C PRO A 132 2.05 -15.34 6.66
N ALA A 133 0.79 -15.80 6.68
CA ALA A 133 0.48 -17.22 6.52
C ALA A 133 0.93 -17.75 5.14
N PRO A 134 1.33 -19.03 5.04
CA PRO A 134 1.44 -19.70 3.74
C PRO A 134 0.08 -19.76 3.02
N PRO A 135 0.03 -19.81 1.68
CA PRO A 135 1.15 -19.87 0.73
C PRO A 135 1.67 -18.50 0.28
N TRP A 136 1.17 -17.40 0.85
CA TRP A 136 1.30 -16.06 0.26
C TRP A 136 2.74 -15.57 0.07
N GLN A 137 3.64 -15.95 0.98
CA GLN A 137 5.08 -15.65 0.86
C GLN A 137 5.67 -16.19 -0.45
N GLN A 138 5.19 -17.34 -0.92
CA GLN A 138 5.66 -17.97 -2.16
C GLN A 138 5.08 -17.34 -3.42
N TRP A 139 3.97 -16.61 -3.31
CA TRP A 139 3.29 -16.01 -4.45
C TRP A 139 3.58 -14.52 -4.58
N CYS A 140 4.00 -13.86 -3.50
CA CYS A 140 4.21 -12.42 -3.51
C CYS A 140 5.32 -12.00 -4.48
N ASP A 141 5.09 -10.83 -5.08
CA ASP A 141 5.99 -10.08 -5.93
C ASP A 141 6.53 -8.84 -5.20
N GLY A 142 5.88 -8.39 -4.13
CA GLY A 142 6.33 -7.26 -3.33
C GLY A 142 5.94 -7.36 -1.85
N VAL A 143 6.66 -6.60 -1.02
CA VAL A 143 6.42 -6.50 0.42
C VAL A 143 6.37 -5.03 0.82
N GLU A 144 5.32 -4.61 1.51
CA GLU A 144 5.30 -3.29 2.14
C GLU A 144 6.33 -3.23 3.27
N ILE A 145 7.43 -2.52 3.02
CA ILE A 145 8.45 -2.25 4.04
C ILE A 145 8.09 -1.02 4.88
N LEU A 146 7.16 -0.20 4.40
CA LEU A 146 6.59 0.94 5.11
C LEU A 146 5.13 1.09 4.71
N ASN A 147 4.24 1.03 5.69
CA ASN A 147 2.85 1.41 5.56
C ASN A 147 2.57 2.61 6.47
N SER A 148 2.30 3.79 5.92
CA SER A 148 2.31 5.02 6.71
C SER A 148 1.22 5.08 7.79
N ARG A 149 0.09 4.40 7.59
CA ARG A 149 -1.01 4.30 8.55
C ARG A 149 -0.66 3.41 9.74
N HIS A 150 0.06 2.31 9.49
CA HIS A 150 0.39 1.30 10.49
C HIS A 150 1.77 1.48 11.14
N ASP A 151 2.78 1.85 10.35
CA ASP A 151 4.17 2.06 10.79
C ASP A 151 4.45 3.50 11.20
N GLY A 152 3.56 4.43 10.81
CA GLY A 152 3.76 5.86 10.98
C GLY A 152 4.69 6.45 9.90
N ARG A 153 5.28 7.60 10.20
CA ARG A 153 5.98 8.45 9.20
C ARG A 153 7.49 8.59 9.40
N HIS A 154 8.06 7.81 10.32
CA HIS A 154 9.45 8.03 10.77
C HIS A 154 10.48 7.26 9.92
N GLY A 155 10.09 6.10 9.41
CA GLY A 155 10.94 5.26 8.59
C GLY A 155 10.51 3.80 8.66
N VAL A 156 11.33 2.96 8.08
CA VAL A 156 11.06 1.53 7.94
C VAL A 156 11.30 0.80 9.26
N ARG A 157 10.39 -0.12 9.60
CA ARG A 157 10.58 -1.05 10.70
C ARG A 157 11.64 -2.09 10.35
N PRO A 158 12.59 -2.40 11.26
CA PRO A 158 13.56 -3.47 11.04
C PRO A 158 12.92 -4.82 10.69
N GLN A 159 11.78 -5.14 11.33
CA GLN A 159 11.05 -6.39 11.10
C GLN A 159 10.48 -6.48 9.69
N SER A 160 9.97 -5.37 9.13
CA SER A 160 9.49 -5.35 7.73
C SER A 160 10.64 -5.56 6.74
N LEU A 161 11.83 -5.00 7.00
CA LEU A 161 13.02 -5.27 6.18
C LEU A 161 13.46 -6.72 6.29
N GLN A 162 13.49 -7.27 7.50
CA GLN A 162 13.88 -8.65 7.72
C GLN A 162 12.92 -9.61 7.01
N LEU A 163 11.62 -9.35 7.06
CA LEU A 163 10.62 -10.12 6.34
C LEU A 163 10.87 -10.06 4.83
N TRP A 164 11.01 -8.85 4.27
CA TRP A 164 11.32 -8.68 2.85
C TRP A 164 12.61 -9.40 2.44
N GLN A 165 13.69 -9.27 3.20
CA GLN A 165 14.97 -9.95 2.94
C GLN A 165 14.86 -11.47 3.02
N THR A 166 14.10 -11.99 3.99
CA THR A 166 13.83 -13.43 4.14
C THR A 166 13.12 -13.98 2.91
N ILE A 167 12.08 -13.28 2.45
CA ILE A 167 11.34 -13.67 1.25
C ILE A 167 12.23 -13.52 0.00
N GLN A 168 12.98 -12.42 -0.10
CA GLN A 168 13.88 -12.16 -1.24
C GLN A 168 14.95 -13.23 -1.39
N ALA A 169 15.46 -13.79 -0.28
CA ALA A 169 16.41 -14.91 -0.32
C ALA A 169 15.84 -16.16 -1.00
N GLN A 170 14.52 -16.34 -0.99
CA GLN A 170 13.83 -17.45 -1.66
C GLN A 170 13.27 -17.04 -3.03
N ARG A 171 12.93 -15.76 -3.21
CA ARG A 171 12.36 -15.17 -4.43
C ARG A 171 13.11 -13.87 -4.76
N PRO A 172 14.24 -13.93 -5.49
CA PRO A 172 15.12 -12.78 -5.71
C PRO A 172 14.45 -11.54 -6.34
N ASN A 173 13.35 -11.74 -7.05
CA ASN A 173 12.59 -10.69 -7.73
C ASN A 173 11.57 -9.97 -6.82
N VAL A 174 11.44 -10.35 -5.55
CA VAL A 174 10.50 -9.68 -4.63
C VAL A 174 10.99 -8.29 -4.28
N VAL A 175 10.12 -7.29 -4.46
CA VAL A 175 10.49 -5.88 -4.34
C VAL A 175 9.99 -5.24 -3.04
N PRO A 176 10.73 -4.27 -2.48
CA PRO A 176 10.26 -3.48 -1.35
C PRO A 176 9.31 -2.37 -1.83
N LEU A 177 8.18 -2.20 -1.16
CA LEU A 177 7.18 -1.17 -1.45
C LEU A 177 6.97 -0.25 -0.26
N ALA A 178 6.63 1.01 -0.53
CA ALA A 178 6.14 1.94 0.48
C ALA A 178 4.71 2.38 0.13
N ALA A 179 3.84 2.28 1.11
CA ALA A 179 2.40 2.36 0.96
C ALA A 179 1.80 3.36 1.96
N LEU A 180 0.65 3.93 1.61
CA LEU A 180 -0.08 4.83 2.50
C LEU A 180 -1.11 4.10 3.35
N ASP A 181 -1.84 3.18 2.70
CA ASP A 181 -3.11 2.66 3.19
C ASP A 181 -4.15 3.79 3.40
N LEU A 182 -4.31 4.57 2.32
CA LEU A 182 -5.09 5.80 2.28
C LEU A 182 -6.60 5.47 2.26
N HIS A 183 -7.32 5.82 3.32
CA HIS A 183 -8.78 5.67 3.40
C HIS A 183 -9.51 7.02 3.44
N ARG A 184 -8.82 8.05 3.91
CA ARG A 184 -9.32 9.42 4.08
C ARG A 184 -8.20 10.42 3.89
N VAL A 185 -8.55 11.68 3.63
CA VAL A 185 -7.57 12.77 3.42
C VAL A 185 -6.50 12.84 4.52
N GLY A 186 -6.88 12.60 5.77
CA GLY A 186 -5.95 12.65 6.91
C GLY A 186 -4.87 11.57 6.93
N ASP A 187 -5.00 10.52 6.13
CA ASP A 187 -3.98 9.46 6.01
C ASP A 187 -2.90 9.83 4.98
N LEU A 188 -3.08 10.91 4.21
CA LEU A 188 -2.10 11.38 3.24
C LEU A 188 -0.79 11.72 3.96
N GLN A 189 0.30 11.11 3.48
CA GLN A 189 1.66 11.34 3.96
C GLN A 189 2.60 11.47 2.75
N PRO A 190 3.78 12.08 2.90
CA PRO A 190 4.78 12.18 1.83
C PRO A 190 5.53 10.86 1.59
N VAL A 191 4.79 9.76 1.48
CA VAL A 191 5.25 8.41 1.15
C VAL A 191 4.73 8.09 -0.25
N ILE A 192 5.66 7.82 -1.18
CA ILE A 192 5.33 7.53 -2.58
C ILE A 192 6.26 6.46 -3.13
N MET A 193 5.82 5.83 -4.22
CA MET A 193 6.69 5.12 -5.16
C MET A 193 7.08 6.07 -6.29
N GLN A 194 8.38 6.17 -6.56
CA GLN A 194 8.91 6.90 -7.71
C GLN A 194 9.43 5.93 -8.76
N LEU A 195 8.89 6.00 -9.97
CA LEU A 195 9.28 5.19 -11.12
C LEU A 195 10.13 6.01 -12.09
N PRO A 196 10.93 5.37 -12.97
CA PRO A 196 11.58 6.07 -14.07
C PRO A 196 10.57 6.81 -14.99
N PRO A 197 11.03 7.67 -15.90
CA PRO A 197 10.20 8.21 -16.96
C PRO A 197 9.65 7.10 -17.88
N GLY A 198 8.41 7.24 -18.35
CA GLY A 198 7.77 6.25 -19.21
C GLY A 198 6.28 6.53 -19.48
N PRO A 199 5.60 5.64 -20.23
CA PRO A 199 4.18 5.77 -20.49
C PRO A 199 3.36 5.55 -19.22
N LEU A 200 2.32 6.36 -19.03
CA LEU A 200 1.39 6.24 -17.91
C LEU A 200 0.29 5.22 -18.24
N THR A 201 0.63 3.93 -18.20
CA THR A 201 -0.33 2.82 -18.42
C THR A 201 -0.21 1.78 -17.30
N PRO A 202 -1.29 1.01 -16.99
CA PRO A 202 -1.24 -0.01 -15.94
C PRO A 202 -0.11 -1.01 -16.16
N ALA A 203 -0.02 -1.57 -17.37
CA ALA A 203 0.97 -2.58 -17.72
C ALA A 203 2.40 -2.06 -17.50
N TRP A 204 2.70 -0.82 -17.92
CA TRP A 204 4.03 -0.26 -17.73
C TRP A 204 4.31 -0.01 -16.25
N VAL A 205 3.42 0.67 -15.52
CA VAL A 205 3.58 0.97 -14.09
C VAL A 205 3.80 -0.30 -13.27
N LEU A 206 2.95 -1.31 -13.45
CA LEU A 206 3.05 -2.59 -12.73
C LEU A 206 4.32 -3.35 -13.10
N SER A 207 4.75 -3.33 -14.37
CA SER A 207 6.01 -3.95 -14.78
C SER A 207 7.22 -3.31 -14.08
N GLN A 208 7.25 -1.98 -13.95
CA GLN A 208 8.35 -1.28 -13.31
C GLN A 208 8.38 -1.51 -11.80
N LEU A 209 7.21 -1.57 -11.16
CA LEU A 209 7.11 -1.97 -9.76
C LEU A 209 7.64 -3.38 -9.57
N LYS A 210 7.13 -4.36 -10.33
CA LYS A 210 7.50 -5.78 -10.25
C LYS A 210 8.99 -6.05 -10.55
N GLN A 211 9.61 -5.25 -11.41
CA GLN A 211 11.04 -5.36 -11.73
C GLN A 211 11.95 -4.64 -10.72
N GLY A 212 11.40 -3.96 -9.72
CA GLY A 212 12.17 -3.23 -8.71
C GLY A 212 12.76 -1.92 -9.22
N ALA A 213 12.29 -1.41 -10.37
CA ALA A 213 12.68 -0.09 -10.88
C ALA A 213 12.05 1.05 -10.06
N GLY A 214 11.00 0.74 -9.28
CA GLY A 214 10.38 1.68 -8.36
C GLY A 214 11.19 1.91 -7.09
N VAL A 215 11.43 3.18 -6.76
CA VAL A 215 12.13 3.60 -5.54
C VAL A 215 11.09 4.04 -4.50
N PRO A 216 11.00 3.38 -3.33
CA PRO A 216 10.19 3.87 -2.22
C PRO A 216 10.78 5.16 -1.67
N MET A 217 9.96 6.20 -1.57
CA MET A 217 10.37 7.53 -1.11
C MET A 217 9.59 7.92 0.14
N LEU A 218 10.26 8.63 1.05
CA LEU A 218 9.67 9.28 2.22
C LEU A 218 10.25 10.70 2.34
N ASN A 219 9.40 11.72 2.37
CA ASN A 219 9.82 13.14 2.40
C ASN A 219 10.81 13.50 1.28
N GLY A 220 10.59 12.98 0.06
CA GLY A 220 11.46 13.23 -1.10
C GLY A 220 12.82 12.51 -1.04
N GLN A 221 13.07 11.66 -0.05
CA GLN A 221 14.29 10.86 0.06
C GLN A 221 14.02 9.39 -0.20
N ALA A 222 14.91 8.73 -0.94
CA ALA A 222 14.85 7.29 -1.14
C ALA A 222 15.01 6.56 0.19
N LEU A 223 13.99 5.79 0.56
CA LEU A 223 13.80 5.23 1.89
C LEU A 223 14.95 4.31 2.33
N LEU A 224 15.44 3.49 1.39
CA LEU A 224 16.54 2.55 1.61
C LEU A 224 17.94 3.17 1.46
N LYS A 225 18.04 4.40 0.92
CA LYS A 225 19.31 5.12 0.74
C LYS A 225 19.52 6.23 1.79
N ARG A 226 18.71 6.27 2.84
CA ARG A 226 18.85 7.28 3.91
C ARG A 226 20.18 7.09 4.66
N PRO A 227 20.83 8.17 5.12
CA PRO A 227 22.07 8.07 5.90
C PRO A 227 21.89 7.16 7.14
N PRO A 228 22.91 6.38 7.53
CA PRO A 228 22.81 5.46 8.67
C PRO A 228 22.28 6.12 9.94
N MET A 229 22.79 7.31 10.30
CA MET A 229 22.32 8.07 11.47
C MET A 229 20.80 8.36 11.41
N ALA A 230 20.28 8.74 10.25
CA ALA A 230 18.84 8.98 10.07
C ALA A 230 18.03 7.69 10.24
N GLN A 231 18.55 6.55 9.76
CA GLN A 231 17.92 5.25 9.97
C GLN A 231 17.93 4.84 11.45
N HIS A 232 19.05 5.05 12.16
CA HIS A 232 19.16 4.77 13.60
C HIS A 232 18.18 5.61 14.42
N LEU A 233 18.07 6.90 14.14
CA LEU A 233 17.11 7.79 14.81
C LEU A 233 15.66 7.37 14.53
N ALA A 234 15.35 6.97 13.28
CA ALA A 234 14.02 6.45 12.94
C ALA A 234 13.71 5.17 13.74
N ARG A 235 14.66 4.24 13.82
CA ARG A 235 14.52 3.00 14.60
C ARG A 235 14.35 3.26 16.09
N LEU A 236 15.11 4.20 16.65
CA LEU A 236 14.98 4.60 18.05
C LEU A 236 13.57 5.14 18.33
N ARG A 237 13.06 6.02 17.46
CA ARG A 237 11.69 6.55 17.59
C ARG A 237 10.64 5.46 17.51
N ILE A 238 10.76 4.55 16.53
CA ILE A 238 9.87 3.40 16.41
C ILE A 238 9.91 2.54 17.68
N GLY A 239 11.10 2.24 18.22
CA GLY A 239 11.23 1.47 19.45
C GLY A 239 10.61 2.14 20.67
N VAL A 240 10.78 3.47 20.81
CA VAL A 240 10.11 4.26 21.86
C VAL A 240 8.59 4.21 21.71
N MET A 241 8.07 4.31 20.48
CA MET A 241 6.63 4.20 20.20
C MET A 241 6.09 2.81 20.54
N ASP A 242 6.79 1.76 20.13
CA ASP A 242 6.39 0.38 20.42
C ASP A 242 6.40 0.10 21.92
N LEU A 243 7.42 0.59 22.65
CA LEU A 243 7.47 0.51 24.10
C LEU A 243 6.29 1.26 24.75
N ALA A 244 6.00 2.48 24.30
CA ALA A 244 4.89 3.26 24.80
C ALA A 244 3.54 2.55 24.56
N HIS A 245 3.35 1.92 23.40
CA HIS A 245 2.19 1.09 23.11
C HIS A 245 2.10 -0.14 24.02
N HIS A 246 3.21 -0.85 24.24
CA HIS A 246 3.24 -2.00 25.15
C HIS A 246 2.91 -1.58 26.60
N CYS A 247 3.52 -0.51 27.11
CA CYS A 247 3.21 0.03 28.43
C CYS A 247 1.74 0.44 28.53
N HIS A 248 1.18 1.09 27.50
CA HIS A 248 -0.23 1.46 27.48
C HIS A 248 -1.16 0.23 27.52
N HIS A 249 -0.86 -0.80 26.74
CA HIS A 249 -1.64 -2.04 26.74
C HIS A 249 -1.60 -2.72 28.12
N TRP A 250 -0.40 -2.89 28.66
CA TRP A 250 -0.16 -3.48 29.99
C TRP A 250 -0.87 -2.73 31.13
N LEU A 251 -0.91 -1.39 31.07
CA LEU A 251 -1.65 -0.56 32.02
C LEU A 251 -3.16 -0.73 31.88
N THR A 252 -3.65 -0.76 30.64
CA THR A 252 -5.08 -0.90 30.34
C THR A 252 -5.62 -2.25 30.79
N GLU A 253 -4.85 -3.33 30.60
CA GLU A 253 -5.17 -4.67 31.11
C GLU A 253 -5.26 -4.72 32.64
N ARG A 254 -4.55 -3.82 33.35
CA ARG A 254 -4.64 -3.64 34.80
C ARG A 254 -5.69 -2.63 35.25
N GLY A 255 -6.55 -2.16 34.34
CA GLY A 255 -7.60 -1.18 34.64
C GLY A 255 -7.11 0.26 34.80
N VAL A 256 -5.82 0.54 34.57
CA VAL A 256 -5.27 1.89 34.64
C VAL A 256 -5.55 2.63 33.34
N ARG A 257 -6.42 3.64 33.39
CA ARG A 257 -6.76 4.48 32.22
C ARG A 257 -5.90 5.74 32.20
N LEU A 258 -5.10 5.90 31.16
CA LEU A 258 -4.38 7.17 30.92
C LEU A 258 -5.37 8.30 30.59
N PRO A 259 -5.23 9.49 31.20
CA PRO A 259 -6.03 10.66 30.83
C PRO A 259 -5.94 10.96 29.32
N LYS A 260 -7.09 11.23 28.69
CA LYS A 260 -7.16 11.46 27.22
C LYS A 260 -6.22 12.58 26.75
N GLY A 261 -6.04 13.62 27.56
CA GLY A 261 -5.12 14.73 27.28
C GLY A 261 -3.66 14.30 27.22
N LEU A 262 -3.21 13.53 28.21
CA LEU A 262 -1.85 12.99 28.27
C LEU A 262 -1.57 12.03 27.10
N LYS A 263 -2.52 11.15 26.78
CA LYS A 263 -2.41 10.24 25.61
C LYS A 263 -2.26 11.04 24.31
N ARG A 264 -3.06 12.10 24.13
CA ARG A 264 -2.99 12.96 22.94
C ARG A 264 -1.66 13.72 22.87
N MET A 265 -1.18 14.23 24.01
CA MET A 265 0.09 14.94 24.10
C MET A 265 1.27 14.03 23.75
N LEU A 266 1.35 12.83 24.37
CA LEU A 266 2.38 11.83 24.09
C LEU A 266 2.37 11.41 22.62
N ARG A 267 1.18 11.15 22.06
CA ARG A 267 1.03 10.82 20.65
C ARG A 267 1.54 11.94 19.74
N ARG A 268 1.18 13.21 19.99
CA ARG A 268 1.66 14.34 19.19
C ARG A 268 3.17 14.51 19.28
N TRP A 269 3.75 14.36 20.47
CA TRP A 269 5.19 14.44 20.67
C TRP A 269 5.92 13.32 19.92
N LEU A 270 5.45 12.08 20.05
CA LEU A 270 6.02 10.92 19.36
C LEU A 270 5.90 11.02 17.83
N GLU A 271 4.74 11.46 17.33
CA GLU A 271 4.53 11.67 15.89
C GLU A 271 5.36 12.85 15.35
N GLY A 272 5.94 13.72 16.20
CA GLY A 272 6.62 14.95 15.80
C GLY A 272 5.66 16.03 15.29
N LYS A 273 4.46 16.12 15.88
CA LYS A 273 3.43 17.16 15.66
C LYS A 273 3.37 18.17 16.82
N ALA A 274 4.46 18.30 17.57
CA ALA A 274 4.63 19.23 18.68
C ALA A 274 5.00 20.61 18.15
#